data_AF-A0A149QWE1-F1
#
_entry.id   AF-A0A149QWE1-F1
#
_cell.length_a   1.000
_cell.length_b   1.000
_cell.length_c   1.000
_cell.angle_alpha   90.00
_cell.angle_beta   90.00
_cell.angle_gamma   90.00
#
_symmetry.space_group_name_H-M   'P 1'
#
loop_
_entity.id
_entity.type
_entity.pdbx_description
1 polymer ?
#
loop_
_entity_poly.entity_id
_entity_poly.type
_entity_poly.pdbx_seq_one_letter_code
_entity_poly.pdbx_strand_id
1 'polypeptide(L)'
;MAAEKYQHDTPNVWMMTADSSMRSPTAILRELTELLDANEKRGPRMMASVIQRVKGTRGLIIVDEAQNLTTEAIDLLHTIFDRGRIGLVFMGNEPLKGRIEGMGRQSSHAQIFSRVGMRKNRVNPLVILLN
;
A
#
# COMPACT_ATOMS: atom_id res chain seq x y z
N MET A 1 6.11 12.62 10.03
CA MET A 1 6.08 11.21 10.51
C MET A 1 7.26 10.41 9.94
N ALA A 2 7.58 9.23 10.48
CA ALA A 2 8.71 8.42 9.99
C ALA A 2 8.56 7.95 8.52
N ALA A 3 7.32 7.68 8.09
CA ALA A 3 7.01 7.31 6.70
C ALA A 3 7.25 8.48 5.72
N GLU A 4 6.80 9.69 6.07
CA GLU A 4 7.07 10.91 5.29
C GLU A 4 8.57 11.19 5.13
N LYS A 5 9.35 11.01 6.21
CA LYS A 5 10.80 11.16 6.15
C LYS A 5 11.43 10.13 5.21
N TYR A 6 11.02 8.86 5.31
CA TYR A 6 11.51 7.82 4.42
C TYR A 6 11.13 8.09 2.95
N GLN A 7 9.93 8.61 2.70
CA GLN A 7 9.46 9.00 1.38
C GLN A 7 10.31 10.13 0.79
N HIS A 8 10.63 11.15 1.58
CA HIS A 8 11.47 12.26 1.16
C HIS A 8 12.90 11.82 0.81
N ASP A 9 13.46 10.90 1.61
CA ASP A 9 14.87 10.51 1.52
C ASP A 9 15.12 9.36 0.52
N THR A 10 14.06 8.71 0.02
CA THR A 10 14.16 7.53 -0.84
C THR A 10 13.40 7.72 -2.16
N PRO A 11 14.04 7.53 -3.34
CA PRO A 11 13.34 7.63 -4.61
C PRO A 11 12.28 6.53 -4.78
N ASN A 12 11.23 6.83 -5.55
CA ASN A 12 10.15 5.90 -5.89
C ASN A 12 9.38 5.37 -4.66
N VAL A 13 9.24 6.18 -3.63
CA VAL A 13 8.32 5.92 -2.53
C VAL A 13 7.09 6.81 -2.70
N TRP A 14 5.93 6.19 -2.71
CA TRP A 14 4.65 6.86 -2.84
C TRP A 14 3.79 6.54 -1.63
N MET A 15 3.21 7.58 -1.04
CA MET A 15 2.36 7.45 0.13
C MET A 15 0.96 7.99 -0.14
N MET A 16 -0.05 7.23 0.23
CA MET A 16 -1.45 7.67 0.27
C MET A 16 -2.04 7.44 1.66
N THR A 17 -3.01 8.26 2.05
CA THR A 17 -3.78 8.08 3.29
C THR A 17 -5.18 7.63 2.93
N ALA A 18 -5.58 6.44 3.36
CA ALA A 18 -6.89 5.88 3.05
C ALA A 18 -7.99 6.55 3.86
N ASP A 19 -9.04 7.00 3.20
CA ASP A 19 -10.23 7.59 3.82
C ASP A 19 -11.53 6.90 3.34
N SER A 20 -12.67 7.40 3.82
CA SER A 20 -13.98 6.83 3.50
C SER A 20 -14.37 6.85 2.02
N SER A 21 -13.74 7.68 1.19
CA SER A 21 -13.95 7.73 -0.26
C SER A 21 -13.23 6.60 -1.01
N MET A 22 -12.23 5.99 -0.37
CA MET A 22 -11.33 4.98 -0.95
C MET A 22 -11.80 3.54 -0.70
N ARG A 23 -13.11 3.30 -0.81
CA ARG A 23 -13.73 2.00 -0.47
C ARG A 23 -13.89 1.03 -1.64
N SER A 24 -13.58 1.44 -2.87
CA SER A 24 -13.72 0.59 -4.06
C SER A 24 -12.42 0.46 -4.84
N PRO A 25 -12.22 -0.65 -5.58
CA PRO A 25 -11.06 -0.80 -6.46
C PRO A 25 -10.88 0.37 -7.43
N THR A 26 -11.97 0.89 -8.01
CA THR A 26 -11.92 2.02 -8.94
C THR A 26 -11.48 3.30 -8.26
N ALA A 27 -11.94 3.56 -7.02
CA ALA A 27 -11.49 4.72 -6.24
C ALA A 27 -9.98 4.63 -5.98
N ILE A 28 -9.50 3.47 -5.50
CA ILE A 28 -8.07 3.25 -5.26
C ILE A 28 -7.24 3.41 -6.54
N LEU A 29 -7.69 2.86 -7.67
CA LEU A 29 -6.99 3.04 -8.94
C LEU A 29 -6.88 4.51 -9.34
N ARG A 30 -7.95 5.29 -9.18
CA ARG A 30 -7.91 6.72 -9.48
C ARG A 30 -6.90 7.45 -8.61
N GLU A 31 -6.95 7.26 -7.29
CA GLU A 31 -5.98 7.85 -6.37
C GLU A 31 -4.54 7.47 -6.72
N LEU A 32 -4.28 6.20 -7.03
CA LEU A 32 -2.95 5.74 -7.43
C LEU A 32 -2.50 6.37 -8.75
N THR A 33 -3.39 6.52 -9.73
CA THR A 33 -3.02 7.15 -11.00
C THR A 33 -2.63 8.62 -10.83
N GLU A 34 -3.25 9.32 -9.88
CA GLU A 34 -2.89 10.70 -9.54
C GLU A 34 -1.56 10.73 -8.77
N LEU A 35 -1.42 9.91 -7.72
CA LEU A 35 -0.21 9.82 -6.89
C LEU A 35 1.05 9.46 -7.67
N LEU A 36 0.93 8.52 -8.60
CA LEU A 36 2.04 8.02 -9.40
C LEU A 36 2.35 8.90 -10.62
N ASP A 37 1.47 9.86 -10.90
CA ASP A 37 1.41 10.58 -12.17
C ASP A 37 1.40 9.62 -13.37
N ALA A 38 0.43 8.71 -13.37
CA ALA A 38 0.24 7.73 -14.44
C ALA A 38 -0.39 8.39 -15.68
N ASN A 39 -0.05 7.87 -16.86
CA ASN A 39 -0.51 8.41 -18.15
C ASN A 39 -2.04 8.39 -18.30
N GLU A 40 -2.72 7.41 -17.71
CA GLU A 40 -4.17 7.27 -17.79
C GLU A 40 -4.81 7.27 -16.41
N LYS A 41 -5.47 8.40 -16.09
CA LYS A 41 -6.11 8.66 -14.78
C LYS A 41 -7.60 8.32 -14.73
N ARG A 42 -8.18 7.88 -15.85
CA ARG A 42 -9.61 7.53 -16.00
C ARG A 42 -9.79 6.36 -16.95
N GLY A 43 -10.89 5.62 -16.76
CA GLY A 43 -11.32 4.56 -17.67
C GLY A 43 -10.66 3.19 -17.43
N PRO A 44 -10.87 2.22 -18.33
CA PRO A 44 -10.55 0.81 -18.09
C PRO A 44 -9.05 0.50 -18.03
N ARG A 45 -8.20 1.41 -18.50
CA ARG A 45 -6.75 1.21 -18.60
C ARG A 45 -5.95 1.75 -17.40
N MET A 46 -6.61 2.33 -16.39
CA MET A 46 -5.94 2.84 -15.17
C MET A 46 -5.00 1.82 -14.53
N MET A 47 -5.47 0.57 -14.35
CA MET A 47 -4.64 -0.51 -13.83
C MET A 47 -3.37 -0.72 -14.67
N ALA A 48 -3.49 -0.79 -15.99
CA ALA A 48 -2.34 -0.98 -16.86
C ALA A 48 -1.35 0.21 -16.75
N SER A 49 -1.86 1.43 -16.65
CA SER A 49 -1.06 2.63 -16.50
C SER A 49 -0.31 2.68 -15.17
N VAL A 50 -0.97 2.31 -14.06
CA VAL A 50 -0.34 2.14 -12.74
C VAL A 50 0.80 1.11 -12.81
N ILE A 51 0.55 -0.07 -13.38
CA ILE A 51 1.61 -1.11 -13.51
C ILE A 51 2.78 -0.61 -14.34
N GLN A 52 2.53 0.03 -15.49
CA GLN A 52 3.59 0.58 -16.33
C GLN A 52 4.44 1.61 -15.58
N ARG A 53 3.82 2.45 -14.76
CA ARG A 53 4.49 3.52 -14.02
C ARG A 53 5.40 3.01 -12.90
N VAL A 54 5.04 1.89 -12.27
CA VAL A 54 5.79 1.33 -11.13
C VAL A 54 6.76 0.21 -11.51
N LYS A 55 6.54 -0.49 -12.62
CA LYS A 55 7.37 -1.64 -13.01
C LYS A 55 8.82 -1.23 -13.26
N GLY A 56 9.75 -2.01 -12.70
CA GLY A 56 11.20 -1.75 -12.84
C GLY A 56 11.74 -0.64 -11.94
N THR A 57 10.89 0.11 -11.25
CA THR A 57 11.31 1.17 -10.31
C THR A 57 11.89 0.62 -9.01
N ARG A 58 11.52 -0.63 -8.66
CA ARG A 58 11.72 -1.22 -7.31
C ARG A 58 11.15 -0.31 -6.20
N GLY A 59 10.12 0.47 -6.52
CA GLY A 59 9.54 1.45 -5.62
C GLY A 59 8.72 0.83 -4.48
N LEU A 60 8.09 1.69 -3.70
CA LEU A 60 7.30 1.33 -2.51
C LEU A 60 6.01 2.13 -2.50
N ILE A 61 4.87 1.46 -2.35
CA ILE A 61 3.61 2.11 -2.00
C ILE A 61 3.36 1.92 -0.50
N ILE A 62 3.15 3.03 0.20
CA ILE A 62 2.74 3.07 1.61
C ILE A 62 1.29 3.54 1.66
N VAL A 63 0.43 2.79 2.35
CA VAL A 63 -0.97 3.16 2.57
C VAL A 63 -1.18 3.38 4.05
N ASP A 64 -1.34 4.64 4.45
CA ASP A 64 -1.69 5.03 5.81
C ASP A 64 -3.20 4.93 6.05
N GLU A 65 -3.62 4.84 7.31
CA GLU A 65 -5.01 4.68 7.73
C GLU A 65 -5.74 3.51 7.02
N ALA A 66 -5.00 2.44 6.70
CA ALA A 66 -5.45 1.35 5.85
C ALA A 66 -6.62 0.53 6.43
N GLN A 67 -6.98 0.71 7.72
CA GLN A 67 -8.23 0.17 8.26
C GLN A 67 -9.48 0.71 7.56
N ASN A 68 -9.38 1.84 6.86
CA ASN A 68 -10.46 2.42 6.06
C ASN A 68 -10.68 1.70 4.72
N LEU A 69 -9.74 0.85 4.30
CA LEU A 69 -9.86 0.06 3.09
C LEU A 69 -10.85 -1.09 3.26
N THR A 70 -11.47 -1.48 2.15
CA THR A 70 -12.22 -2.74 2.04
C THR A 70 -11.28 -3.90 1.70
N THR A 71 -11.77 -5.14 1.83
CA THR A 71 -10.99 -6.33 1.44
C THR A 71 -10.64 -6.30 -0.04
N GLU A 72 -11.58 -5.91 -0.89
CA GLU A 72 -11.39 -5.82 -2.34
C GLU A 72 -10.34 -4.77 -2.73
N ALA A 73 -10.28 -3.66 -1.99
CA ALA A 73 -9.25 -2.63 -2.15
C ALA A 73 -7.85 -3.15 -1.78
N ILE A 74 -7.75 -3.96 -0.71
CA ILE A 74 -6.49 -4.58 -0.31
C ILE A 74 -6.02 -5.62 -1.35
N ASP A 75 -6.93 -6.45 -1.85
CA ASP A 75 -6.61 -7.45 -2.90
C ASP A 75 -6.15 -6.78 -4.21
N LEU A 76 -6.75 -5.65 -4.57
CA LEU A 76 -6.29 -4.84 -5.69
C LEU A 76 -4.86 -4.35 -5.49
N LEU A 77 -4.54 -3.81 -4.31
CA LEU A 77 -3.19 -3.33 -3.99
C LEU A 77 -2.16 -4.46 -4.00
N HIS A 78 -2.53 -5.65 -3.51
CA HIS A 78 -1.71 -6.86 -3.65
C HIS A 78 -1.47 -7.24 -5.12
N THR A 79 -2.51 -7.17 -5.96
CA THR A 79 -2.37 -7.40 -7.40
C THR A 79 -1.37 -6.43 -8.04
N ILE A 80 -1.37 -5.16 -7.62
CA ILE A 80 -0.43 -4.14 -8.09
C ILE A 80 0.99 -4.46 -7.63
N PHE A 81 1.17 -4.82 -6.35
CA PHE A 81 2.44 -5.28 -5.80
C PHE A 81 3.03 -6.44 -6.61
N ASP A 82 2.24 -7.47 -6.88
CA ASP A 82 2.70 -8.68 -7.58
C ASP A 82 3.07 -8.40 -9.04
N ARG A 83 2.20 -7.67 -9.76
CA ARG A 83 2.42 -7.34 -11.18
C ARG A 83 3.51 -6.29 -11.37
N GLY A 84 3.60 -5.32 -10.48
CA GLY A 84 4.58 -4.24 -10.49
C GLY A 84 5.96 -4.66 -9.97
N ARG A 85 6.03 -5.72 -9.15
CA ARG A 85 7.25 -6.16 -8.44
C ARG A 85 7.87 -5.02 -7.62
N ILE A 86 7.01 -4.30 -6.91
CA ILE A 86 7.36 -3.20 -5.98
C ILE A 86 7.15 -3.64 -4.53
N GLY A 87 7.49 -2.79 -3.55
CA GLY A 87 7.08 -2.98 -2.16
C GLY A 87 5.68 -2.43 -1.89
N LEU A 88 5.00 -2.98 -0.88
CA LEU A 88 3.70 -2.52 -0.39
C LEU A 88 3.69 -2.57 1.14
N VAL A 89 3.29 -1.47 1.77
CA VAL A 89 3.17 -1.34 3.23
C VAL A 89 1.78 -0.82 3.57
N PHE A 90 1.13 -1.49 4.53
CA PHE A 90 -0.09 -1.02 5.15
C PHE A 90 0.22 -0.49 6.56
N MET A 91 -0.19 0.74 6.84
CA MET A 91 -0.16 1.36 8.16
C MET A 91 -1.59 1.60 8.63
N GLY A 92 -1.87 1.28 9.90
CA GLY A 92 -3.21 1.37 10.44
C GLY A 92 -3.34 0.73 11.82
N ASN A 93 -4.58 0.59 12.29
CA ASN A 93 -4.89 0.11 13.63
C ASN A 93 -5.16 -1.42 13.72
N GLU A 94 -5.49 -1.92 14.91
CA GLU A 94 -5.66 -3.36 15.18
C GLU A 94 -6.75 -4.06 14.33
N PRO A 95 -7.94 -3.47 14.05
CA PRO A 95 -8.92 -4.04 13.11
C PRO A 95 -8.35 -4.44 11.74
N LEU A 96 -7.42 -3.65 11.19
CA LEU A 96 -6.75 -3.96 9.93
C LEU A 96 -5.94 -5.27 10.05
N LYS A 97 -5.23 -5.45 11.15
CA LYS A 97 -4.39 -6.63 11.40
C LYS A 97 -5.21 -7.91 11.38
N GLY A 98 -6.36 -7.94 12.06
CA GLY A 98 -7.25 -9.11 12.07
C GLY A 98 -7.72 -9.49 10.66
N ARG A 99 -8.01 -8.50 9.81
CA ARG A 99 -8.42 -8.73 8.41
C ARG A 99 -7.27 -9.30 7.57
N ILE A 100 -6.07 -8.73 7.67
CA ILE A 100 -4.87 -9.22 6.96
C ILE A 100 -4.53 -10.65 7.38
N GLU A 101 -4.61 -10.97 8.68
CA GLU A 101 -4.36 -12.32 9.19
C GLU A 101 -5.41 -13.34 8.70
N GLY A 102 -6.68 -12.94 8.64
CA GLY A 102 -7.76 -13.77 8.11
C GLY A 102 -7.55 -14.12 6.64
N MET A 103 -7.17 -13.15 5.80
CA MET A 103 -6.89 -13.37 4.38
C MET A 103 -5.69 -14.31 4.14
N GLY A 104 -4.64 -14.19 4.96
CA GLY A 104 -3.46 -15.07 4.88
C GLY A 104 -3.75 -16.54 5.23
N ARG A 105 -4.82 -16.82 5.99
CA ARG A 105 -5.24 -18.18 6.37
C ARG A 105 -6.21 -18.81 5.36
N GLN A 106 -6.94 -18.02 4.59
CA GLN A 106 -8.02 -18.50 3.70
C GLN A 106 -7.64 -18.57 2.21
N SER A 107 -6.51 -18.00 1.79
CA SER A 107 -6.26 -17.78 0.37
C SER A 107 -4.95 -18.39 -0.15
N SER A 108 -4.92 -18.65 -1.46
CA SER A 108 -3.74 -18.94 -2.29
C SER A 108 -2.64 -17.86 -2.24
N HIS A 109 -2.80 -16.81 -1.41
CA HIS A 109 -1.91 -15.66 -1.29
C HIS A 109 -0.83 -15.84 -0.22
N ALA A 110 -0.71 -17.03 0.41
CA ALA A 110 0.34 -17.32 1.39
C ALA A 110 1.77 -17.05 0.85
N GLN A 111 2.01 -17.19 -0.46
CA GLN A 111 3.29 -16.82 -1.08
C GLN A 111 3.49 -15.30 -1.21
N ILE A 112 2.42 -14.53 -1.38
CA ILE A 112 2.44 -13.07 -1.52
C ILE A 112 2.84 -12.43 -0.17
N PHE A 113 2.36 -12.98 0.94
CA PHE A 113 2.70 -12.52 2.30
C PHE A 113 4.13 -12.87 2.76
N SER A 114 4.84 -13.77 2.06
CA SER A 114 6.22 -14.16 2.41
C SER A 114 7.27 -13.06 2.17
N ARG A 115 6.91 -12.01 1.42
CA ARG A 115 7.79 -10.86 1.10
C ARG A 115 7.48 -9.60 1.91
N VAL A 116 6.57 -9.67 2.89
CA VAL A 116 6.33 -8.58 3.85
C VAL A 116 7.54 -8.50 4.80
N GLY A 117 8.50 -7.67 4.40
CA GLY A 117 9.70 -7.36 5.19
C GLY A 117 9.33 -6.61 6.46
N MET A 118 9.56 -7.26 7.60
CA MET A 118 9.41 -6.75 8.97
C MET A 118 8.00 -6.32 9.39
N ARG A 119 7.37 -7.19 10.21
CA ARG A 119 6.24 -6.82 11.06
C ARG A 119 6.79 -6.20 12.35
N LYS A 120 6.65 -4.88 12.53
CA LYS A 120 6.97 -4.20 13.80
C LYS A 120 5.68 -3.73 14.45
N ASN A 121 5.18 -4.49 15.42
CA ASN A 121 4.13 -4.00 16.31
C ASN A 121 4.80 -3.09 17.36
N ARG A 122 4.42 -1.82 17.40
CA ARG A 122 4.94 -0.84 18.36
C ARG A 122 3.77 -0.22 19.10
N VAL A 123 3.62 -0.61 20.36
CA VAL A 123 2.60 -0.05 21.26
C VAL A 123 2.98 1.37 21.70
N ASN A 124 4.27 1.71 21.71
CA ASN A 124 4.79 3.04 22.05
C ASN A 124 5.61 3.64 20.90
N PRO A 125 5.47 4.95 20.62
CA PRO A 125 6.37 5.66 19.71
C PRO A 125 7.81 5.64 20.25
N LEU A 126 8.77 5.56 19.35
CA LEU A 126 10.19 5.67 19.70
C LEU A 126 10.49 7.14 20.05
N VAL A 127 10.45 7.46 21.34
CA VAL A 127 10.99 8.72 21.85
C VAL A 127 12.49 8.48 22.09
N ILE A 128 13.32 8.87 21.13
CA ILE A 128 14.76 9.00 21.38
C ILE A 128 14.92 10.32 22.14
N LEU A 129 15.00 10.24 23.47
CA LEU A 129 15.51 11.35 24.27
C LEU A 129 17.00 11.45 23.98
N LEU A 130 17.37 12.44 23.16
CA LEU A 130 18.76 12.86 23.06
C LEU A 130 19.10 13.61 24.36
N ASN A 131 19.91 12.98 25.20
CA ASN A 131 20.67 13.68 26.24
C ASN A 131 21.93 14.28 25.63
#